data_AF-U4UB57-F1
#
_entry.id   AF-U4UB57-F1
#
_cell.length_a   1.000
_cell.length_b   1.000
_cell.length_c   1.000
_cell.angle_alpha   90.00
_cell.angle_beta   90.00
_cell.angle_gamma   90.00
#
_symmetry.space_group_name_H-M   'P 1'
#
loop_
_entity.id
_entity.type
_entity.pdbx_description
1 polymer ?
#
loop_
_entity_poly.entity_id
_entity_poly.type
_entity_poly.pdbx_seq_one_letter_code
_entity_poly.pdbx_strand_id
1 'polypeptide(L)'
;MVCLTRFSQFESSRVRLSQVLSGKGKRLLNFLTKTYSIKTTKLNMTQTYPTDWDADDYKDETEPEEHWELRKAFMETHKGSFSEDYLVALARTFTNIEFMGCSYPTPVMIRIAELSKDIAKNYRELQKNKLKRTFVSASNAAENKIKKRTSTPGSYVSNNSTK
;
A
#
# COMPACT_ATOMS: atom_id res chain seq x y z
N MET A 1 -1.67 -12.44 11.75
CA MET A 1 -1.48 -13.91 11.84
C MET A 1 -2.83 -14.64 11.94
N VAL A 2 -3.83 -14.25 11.13
CA VAL A 2 -5.22 -14.79 11.21
C VAL A 2 -5.68 -15.38 9.87
N CYS A 3 -4.87 -15.28 8.81
CA CYS A 3 -5.25 -15.76 7.48
C CYS A 3 -4.75 -17.19 7.18
N LEU A 4 -3.69 -17.66 7.86
CA LEU A 4 -3.15 -19.02 7.67
C LEU A 4 -3.98 -20.09 8.41
N THR A 5 -4.74 -19.71 9.43
CA THR A 5 -5.61 -20.62 10.19
C THR A 5 -6.84 -21.07 9.38
N ARG A 6 -7.36 -20.23 8.48
CA ARG A 6 -8.49 -20.61 7.60
C ARG A 6 -8.09 -21.61 6.52
N PHE A 7 -6.84 -21.57 6.04
CA PHE A 7 -6.34 -22.52 5.04
C PHE A 7 -6.10 -23.91 5.67
N SER A 8 -5.57 -23.95 6.89
CA SER A 8 -5.38 -25.20 7.65
C SER A 8 -6.70 -25.87 8.05
N GLN A 9 -7.73 -25.09 8.42
CA GLN A 9 -9.08 -25.63 8.71
C GLN A 9 -9.78 -26.22 7.48
N PHE A 10 -9.51 -25.68 6.28
CA PHE A 10 -10.05 -26.21 5.03
C PHE A 10 -9.43 -27.57 4.68
N GLU A 11 -8.11 -27.72 4.86
CA GLU A 11 -7.41 -28.97 4.58
C GLU A 11 -7.79 -30.10 5.57
N SER A 12 -8.03 -29.77 6.84
CA SER A 12 -8.46 -30.74 7.85
C SER A 12 -9.90 -31.26 7.62
N SER A 13 -10.78 -30.40 7.09
CA SER A 13 -12.17 -30.78 6.73
C SER A 13 -12.23 -31.64 5.45
N ARG A 14 -11.26 -31.46 4.54
CA ARG A 14 -11.09 -32.21 3.28
C ARG A 14 -10.82 -33.71 3.51
N VAL A 15 -9.95 -34.04 4.47
CA VAL A 15 -9.59 -35.44 4.77
C VAL A 15 -10.80 -36.20 5.32
N ARG A 16 -11.58 -35.59 6.22
CA ARG A 16 -12.80 -36.19 6.78
C ARG A 16 -13.90 -36.38 5.73
N LEU A 17 -14.14 -35.41 4.85
CA LEU A 17 -15.14 -35.53 3.77
C LEU A 17 -14.77 -36.61 2.75
N SER A 18 -13.48 -36.83 2.49
CA SER A 18 -13.02 -37.89 1.58
C SER A 18 -13.29 -39.31 2.12
N GLN A 19 -13.31 -39.48 3.45
CA GLN A 19 -13.56 -40.76 4.12
C GLN A 19 -15.05 -41.09 4.24
N VAL A 20 -15.94 -40.09 4.26
CA VAL A 20 -17.40 -40.29 4.46
C VAL A 20 -18.18 -40.48 3.15
N LEU A 21 -17.69 -39.95 2.03
CA LEU A 21 -18.43 -39.99 0.76
C LEU A 21 -18.24 -41.34 0.02
N SER A 22 -19.34 -42.00 -0.36
CA SER A 22 -19.32 -43.19 -1.23
C SER A 22 -19.61 -42.82 -2.70
N GLY A 23 -18.83 -43.38 -3.62
CA GLY A 23 -19.07 -43.37 -5.08
C GLY A 23 -19.21 -41.98 -5.73
N LYS A 24 -20.45 -41.51 -5.88
CA LYS A 24 -20.81 -40.31 -6.67
C LYS A 24 -20.26 -39.01 -6.04
N GLY A 25 -20.23 -38.92 -4.71
CA GLY A 25 -19.70 -37.73 -3.99
C GLY A 25 -18.19 -37.55 -4.16
N LYS A 26 -17.43 -38.66 -4.22
CA LYS A 26 -15.98 -38.65 -4.49
C LYS A 26 -15.67 -38.20 -5.91
N ARG A 27 -16.47 -38.63 -6.91
CA ARG A 27 -16.34 -38.18 -8.29
C ARG A 27 -16.58 -36.67 -8.44
N LEU A 28 -17.59 -36.13 -7.76
CA LEU A 28 -17.89 -34.69 -7.80
C LEU A 28 -16.79 -33.86 -7.15
N LEU A 29 -16.27 -34.28 -5.98
CA LEU A 29 -15.16 -33.60 -5.30
C LEU A 29 -13.88 -33.64 -6.15
N ASN A 30 -13.59 -34.77 -6.80
CA ASN A 30 -12.45 -34.92 -7.69
C ASN A 30 -12.61 -34.12 -8.99
N PHE A 31 -13.83 -34.02 -9.52
CA PHE A 31 -14.13 -33.16 -10.68
C PHE A 31 -13.97 -31.68 -10.33
N LEU A 32 -14.53 -31.23 -9.20
CA LEU A 32 -14.38 -29.86 -8.73
C LEU A 32 -12.90 -29.53 -8.49
N THR A 33 -12.17 -30.34 -7.72
CA THR A 33 -10.73 -30.12 -7.49
C THR A 33 -9.90 -30.17 -8.78
N LYS A 34 -10.24 -31.03 -9.75
CA LYS A 34 -9.62 -31.06 -11.07
C LYS A 34 -9.92 -29.78 -11.87
N THR A 35 -11.16 -29.29 -11.85
CA THR A 35 -11.52 -28.01 -12.52
C THR A 35 -10.87 -26.80 -11.87
N TYR A 36 -10.75 -26.76 -10.54
CA TYR A 36 -10.02 -25.70 -9.84
C TYR A 36 -8.50 -25.76 -10.11
N SER A 37 -7.89 -26.96 -10.17
CA SER A 37 -6.46 -27.15 -10.50
C SER A 37 -6.12 -26.84 -11.97
N ILE A 38 -7.04 -27.14 -12.91
CA ILE A 38 -6.88 -26.80 -14.33
C ILE A 38 -6.97 -25.27 -14.55
N LYS A 39 -7.79 -24.55 -13.76
CA LYS A 39 -7.85 -23.09 -13.81
C LYS A 39 -6.59 -22.42 -13.28
N THR A 40 -5.90 -23.04 -12.31
CA THR A 40 -4.67 -22.48 -11.72
C THR A 40 -3.40 -22.73 -12.54
N THR A 41 -3.38 -23.72 -13.43
CA THR A 41 -2.16 -24.13 -14.17
C THR A 41 -1.99 -23.43 -15.53
N LYS A 42 -2.98 -22.66 -15.99
CA LYS A 42 -2.95 -21.95 -17.29
C LYS A 42 -2.57 -20.46 -17.22
N LEU A 43 -1.92 -20.00 -16.15
CA LEU A 43 -1.52 -18.58 -16.03
C LEU A 43 -0.04 -18.41 -15.69
N ASN A 44 0.83 -19.13 -16.40
CA ASN A 44 2.28 -18.94 -16.33
C ASN A 44 2.81 -18.51 -17.70
N MET A 45 2.23 -17.45 -18.27
CA MET A 45 2.86 -16.73 -19.38
C MET A 45 3.44 -15.46 -18.79
N THR A 46 4.76 -15.40 -18.68
CA THR A 46 5.50 -14.14 -18.49
C THR A 46 5.32 -13.32 -19.75
N GLN A 47 4.16 -12.67 -19.89
CA GLN A 47 3.87 -11.73 -20.96
C GLN A 47 4.79 -10.53 -20.73
N THR A 48 5.85 -10.43 -21.52
CA THR A 48 6.78 -9.30 -21.49
C THR A 48 6.23 -8.19 -22.38
N TYR A 49 6.01 -7.01 -21.82
CA TYR A 49 5.54 -5.85 -22.56
C TYR A 49 6.70 -4.95 -22.98
N PRO A 50 6.56 -4.16 -24.07
CA PRO A 50 7.57 -3.19 -24.47
C PRO A 50 7.79 -2.13 -23.38
N THR A 51 9.05 -1.82 -23.12
CA THR A 51 9.52 -0.93 -22.03
C THR A 51 10.10 0.39 -22.57
N ASP A 52 9.97 0.62 -23.88
CA ASP A 52 10.66 1.72 -24.60
C ASP A 52 10.04 3.11 -24.37
N TRP A 53 8.78 3.18 -23.95
CA TRP A 53 8.05 4.43 -23.72
C TRP A 53 8.57 5.19 -22.49
N ASP A 54 8.52 6.52 -22.52
CA ASP A 54 8.91 7.36 -21.39
C ASP A 54 7.72 7.60 -20.46
N ALA A 55 7.96 7.49 -19.14
CA ALA A 55 6.95 7.85 -18.17
C ALA A 55 6.67 9.36 -18.19
N ASP A 56 7.69 10.19 -18.42
CA ASP A 56 7.57 11.65 -18.34
C ASP A 56 6.59 12.25 -19.37
N ASP A 57 6.31 11.54 -20.48
CA ASP A 57 5.29 11.92 -21.47
C ASP A 57 3.87 11.98 -20.87
N TYR A 58 3.64 11.29 -19.74
CA TYR A 58 2.35 11.26 -19.06
C TYR A 58 2.20 12.31 -17.94
N LYS A 59 3.17 13.21 -17.78
CA LYS A 59 3.09 14.30 -16.80
C LYS A 59 2.13 15.40 -17.27
N ASP A 60 1.27 15.85 -16.36
CA ASP A 60 0.43 17.03 -16.58
C ASP A 60 1.11 18.24 -15.91
N GLU A 61 1.17 19.39 -16.60
CA GLU A 61 1.77 20.62 -16.08
C GLU A 61 0.99 21.19 -14.88
N THR A 62 -0.30 20.88 -14.78
CA THR A 62 -1.19 21.40 -13.74
C THR A 62 -1.23 20.54 -12.47
N GLU A 63 -0.60 19.37 -12.49
CA GLU A 63 -0.62 18.42 -11.39
C GLU A 63 0.44 18.73 -10.33
N PRO A 64 0.13 18.56 -9.03
CA PRO A 64 1.13 18.68 -7.97
C PRO A 64 2.28 17.68 -8.13
N GLU A 65 3.52 18.12 -7.89
CA GLU A 65 4.71 17.27 -8.06
C GLU A 65 4.64 15.99 -7.22
N GLU A 66 4.10 16.05 -6.00
CA GLU A 66 3.95 14.88 -5.12
C GLU A 66 3.01 13.80 -5.70
N HIS A 67 2.00 14.20 -6.48
CA HIS A 67 1.12 13.27 -7.17
C HIS A 67 1.85 12.62 -8.34
N TRP A 68 2.60 13.44 -9.09
CA TRP A 68 3.38 12.98 -10.23
C TRP A 68 4.46 11.97 -9.83
N GLU A 69 5.26 12.30 -8.81
CA GLU A 69 6.33 11.43 -8.31
C GLU A 69 5.80 10.05 -7.90
N LEU A 70 4.67 10.01 -7.20
CA LEU A 70 4.05 8.75 -6.78
C LEU A 70 3.54 7.93 -7.98
N ARG A 71 2.97 8.61 -8.98
CA ARG A 71 2.49 7.98 -10.22
C ARG A 71 3.65 7.41 -11.05
N LYS A 72 4.72 8.19 -11.21
CA LYS A 72 5.94 7.79 -11.92
C LYS A 72 6.59 6.58 -11.26
N ALA A 73 6.74 6.59 -9.93
CA ALA A 73 7.26 5.46 -9.17
C ALA A 73 6.43 4.18 -9.39
N PHE A 74 5.10 4.29 -9.47
CA PHE A 74 4.22 3.16 -9.77
C PHE A 74 4.46 2.58 -11.16
N MET A 75 4.57 3.45 -12.16
CA MET A 75 4.82 3.07 -13.55
C MET A 75 6.20 2.43 -13.74
N GLU A 76 7.26 3.00 -13.16
CA GLU A 76 8.61 2.45 -13.26
C GLU A 76 8.76 1.08 -12.59
N THR A 77 8.15 0.91 -11.42
CA THR A 77 8.22 -0.36 -10.66
C THR A 77 7.58 -1.53 -11.41
N HIS A 78 6.52 -1.27 -12.18
CA HIS A 78 5.72 -2.29 -12.85
C HIS A 78 5.91 -2.31 -14.38
N LYS A 79 6.92 -1.59 -14.87
CA LYS A 79 7.24 -1.53 -16.30
C LYS A 79 7.56 -2.94 -16.82
N GLY A 80 7.00 -3.30 -17.97
CA GLY A 80 7.18 -4.61 -18.59
C GLY A 80 6.29 -5.75 -18.03
N SER A 81 5.57 -5.53 -16.92
CA SER A 81 4.61 -6.51 -16.35
C SER A 81 3.18 -6.36 -16.89
N PHE A 82 2.85 -5.18 -17.40
CA PHE A 82 1.53 -4.83 -17.91
C PHE A 82 1.66 -4.03 -19.22
N SER A 83 0.58 -3.99 -20.01
CA SER A 83 0.52 -3.06 -21.14
C SER A 83 0.57 -1.61 -20.67
N GLU A 84 1.11 -0.74 -21.50
CA GLU A 84 1.30 0.68 -21.23
C GLU A 84 0.00 1.36 -20.78
N ASP A 85 -1.05 1.33 -21.62
CA ASP A 85 -2.35 1.94 -21.31
C ASP A 85 -2.95 1.46 -19.99
N TYR A 86 -2.83 0.15 -19.72
CA TYR A 86 -3.39 -0.45 -18.52
C TYR A 86 -2.59 -0.04 -17.28
N LEU A 87 -1.27 0.06 -17.40
CA LEU A 87 -0.40 0.51 -16.31
C LEU A 87 -0.64 1.98 -15.99
N VAL A 88 -0.77 2.84 -17.00
CA VAL A 88 -1.10 4.26 -16.82
C VAL A 88 -2.46 4.43 -16.14
N ALA A 89 -3.47 3.64 -16.54
CA ALA A 89 -4.77 3.65 -15.90
C ALA A 89 -4.72 3.20 -14.43
N LEU A 90 -3.97 2.14 -14.12
CA LEU A 90 -3.76 1.69 -12.73
C LEU A 90 -3.03 2.72 -11.88
N ALA A 91 -1.99 3.37 -12.44
CA ALA A 91 -1.23 4.39 -11.74
C ALA A 91 -2.11 5.60 -11.37
N ARG A 92 -2.94 6.08 -12.30
CA ARG A 92 -3.93 7.15 -12.05
C ARG A 92 -4.96 6.74 -11.01
N THR A 93 -5.44 5.50 -11.08
CA THR A 93 -6.41 4.98 -10.11
C THR A 93 -5.80 4.93 -8.71
N PHE A 94 -4.54 4.49 -8.61
CA PHE A 94 -3.80 4.43 -7.35
C PHE A 94 -3.63 5.82 -6.71
N THR A 95 -3.18 6.83 -7.47
CA THR A 95 -3.02 8.18 -6.94
C THR A 95 -4.37 8.80 -6.54
N ASN A 96 -5.44 8.56 -7.31
CA ASN A 96 -6.79 9.00 -6.94
C ASN A 96 -7.28 8.37 -5.62
N ILE A 97 -6.95 7.10 -5.36
CA ILE A 97 -7.29 6.44 -4.09
C ILE A 97 -6.53 7.08 -2.93
N GLU A 98 -5.21 7.28 -3.04
CA GLU A 98 -4.38 7.76 -1.92
C GLU A 98 -4.53 9.26 -1.65
N PHE A 99 -4.70 10.10 -2.67
CA PHE A 99 -4.79 11.55 -2.51
C PHE A 99 -6.23 12.07 -2.44
N MET A 100 -7.12 11.57 -3.30
CA MET A 100 -8.50 12.04 -3.36
C MET A 100 -9.47 11.17 -2.54
N GLY A 101 -9.03 10.02 -2.03
CA GLY A 101 -9.89 9.10 -1.29
C GLY A 101 -10.95 8.43 -2.15
N CYS A 102 -10.74 8.34 -3.47
CA CYS A 102 -11.70 7.72 -4.38
C CYS A 102 -11.87 6.23 -4.09
N SER A 103 -13.08 5.72 -4.31
CA SER A 103 -13.39 4.30 -4.21
C SER A 103 -13.78 3.75 -5.58
N TYR A 104 -13.22 2.59 -5.92
CA TYR A 104 -13.45 1.89 -7.18
C TYR A 104 -14.01 0.49 -6.89
N PRO A 105 -14.44 -0.26 -7.92
CA PRO A 105 -14.89 -1.64 -7.73
C PRO A 105 -13.86 -2.49 -6.99
N THR A 106 -14.35 -3.34 -6.08
CA THR A 106 -13.55 -4.23 -5.24
C THR A 106 -12.41 -4.96 -5.95
N PRO A 107 -12.58 -5.57 -7.14
CA PRO A 107 -11.47 -6.27 -7.81
C PRO A 107 -10.30 -5.34 -8.14
N VAL A 108 -10.57 -4.10 -8.53
CA VAL A 108 -9.53 -3.11 -8.85
C VAL A 108 -8.82 -2.64 -7.58
N MET A 109 -9.58 -2.39 -6.52
CA MET A 109 -9.04 -1.99 -5.22
C MET A 109 -8.06 -3.03 -4.65
N ILE A 110 -8.44 -4.32 -4.69
CA ILE A 110 -7.58 -5.42 -4.21
C ILE A 110 -6.30 -5.47 -5.04
N ARG A 111 -6.42 -5.39 -6.37
CA ARG A 111 -5.27 -5.46 -7.26
C ARG A 111 -4.30 -4.29 -7.06
N ILE A 112 -4.83 -3.07 -6.91
CA ILE A 112 -3.98 -1.91 -6.63
C ILE A 112 -3.30 -2.06 -5.28
N ALA A 113 -4.00 -2.54 -4.24
CA ALA A 113 -3.41 -2.75 -2.92
C ALA A 113 -2.29 -3.80 -2.90
N GLU A 114 -2.37 -4.83 -3.76
CA GLU A 114 -1.31 -5.82 -3.94
C GLU A 114 -0.07 -5.22 -4.61
N LEU A 115 -0.27 -4.45 -5.69
CA LEU A 115 0.82 -3.84 -6.47
C LEU A 115 1.47 -2.65 -5.75
N SER A 116 0.70 -1.87 -5.00
CA SER A 116 1.17 -0.63 -4.37
C SER A 116 1.81 -0.85 -3.00
N LYS A 117 1.86 -2.08 -2.47
CA LYS A 117 2.28 -2.36 -1.09
C LYS A 117 3.64 -1.76 -0.73
N ASP A 118 4.64 -1.95 -1.59
CA ASP A 118 6.00 -1.48 -1.34
C ASP A 118 6.13 0.03 -1.63
N ILE A 119 5.46 0.52 -2.66
CA ILE A 119 5.46 1.92 -3.07
C ILE A 119 4.77 2.80 -2.02
N ALA A 120 3.58 2.39 -1.56
CA ALA A 120 2.82 3.08 -0.53
C ALA A 120 3.57 3.09 0.82
N LYS A 121 4.32 2.02 1.14
CA LYS A 121 5.16 1.99 2.33
C LYS A 121 6.25 3.06 2.26
N ASN A 122 7.03 3.09 1.18
CA ASN A 122 8.09 4.07 0.98
C ASN A 122 7.54 5.51 1.01
N TYR A 123 6.42 5.76 0.34
CA TYR A 123 5.76 7.05 0.34
C TYR A 123 5.32 7.50 1.75
N ARG A 124 4.69 6.60 2.52
CA ARG A 124 4.26 6.90 3.90
C ARG A 124 5.45 7.15 4.85
N GLU A 125 6.60 6.54 4.59
CA GLU A 125 7.83 6.80 5.34
C GLU A 125 8.42 8.18 5.01
N LEU A 126 8.45 8.56 3.73
CA LEU A 126 8.85 9.90 3.29
C LEU A 126 7.97 11.00 3.91
N GLN A 127 6.65 10.79 3.93
CA GLN A 127 5.71 11.75 4.50
C GLN A 127 5.81 11.89 6.03
N LYS A 128 6.36 10.89 6.74
CA LYS A 128 6.64 11.01 8.19
C LYS A 128 7.87 11.88 8.47
N ASN A 129 8.88 11.83 7.59
CA ASN A 129 10.10 12.62 7.73
C ASN A 129 9.87 14.09 7.35
N LYS A 130 8.89 14.37 6.49
CA LYS A 130 8.54 15.73 6.09
C LYS A 130 8.14 16.59 7.30
N LEU A 131 8.88 17.69 7.52
CA LEU A 131 8.64 18.62 8.62
C LEU A 131 7.24 19.23 8.50
N LYS A 132 6.31 18.79 9.35
CA LYS A 132 4.96 19.36 9.40
C LYS A 132 5.03 20.73 10.09
N ARG A 133 4.64 21.80 9.40
CA ARG A 133 4.41 23.09 10.04
C ARG A 133 3.21 22.95 10.96
N THR A 134 3.44 22.86 12.26
CA THR A 134 2.38 22.91 13.25
C THR A 134 2.08 24.37 13.58
N PHE A 135 0.83 24.78 13.37
CA PHE A 135 0.37 26.05 13.91
C PHE A 135 0.15 25.87 15.41
N VAL A 136 0.99 26.52 16.20
CA VAL A 136 0.84 26.57 17.66
C VAL A 136 0.35 27.97 18.05
N SER A 137 -0.48 28.06 19.07
CA SER A 137 -0.83 29.38 19.63
C SER A 137 0.42 30.03 20.24
N ALA A 138 0.41 31.36 20.32
CA ALA A 138 1.48 32.10 20.97
C ALA A 138 1.70 31.66 22.43
N SER A 139 0.63 31.30 23.16
CA SER A 139 0.72 30.78 24.53
C SER A 139 1.48 29.45 24.57
N ASN A 140 1.09 28.47 23.73
CA ASN A 140 1.73 27.16 23.71
C ASN A 140 3.21 27.26 23.28
N ALA A 141 3.54 28.17 22.36
CA ALA A 141 4.93 28.42 21.96
C ALA A 141 5.77 29.02 23.11
N ALA A 142 5.22 29.99 23.85
CA ALA A 142 5.89 30.60 24.99
C ALA A 142 6.08 29.59 26.14
N GLU A 143 5.06 28.81 26.46
CA GLU A 143 5.13 27.75 27.47
C GLU A 143 6.19 26.70 27.14
N ASN A 144 6.27 26.28 25.87
CA ASN A 144 7.26 25.29 25.45
C ASN A 144 8.70 25.84 25.54
N LYS A 145 8.89 27.14 25.30
CA LYS A 145 10.19 27.83 25.50
C LYS A 145 10.59 27.89 26.98
N ILE A 146 9.63 28.12 27.89
CA ILE A 146 9.87 28.14 29.34
C ILE A 146 10.19 26.73 29.85
N LYS A 147 9.39 25.72 29.48
CA LYS A 147 9.62 24.30 29.84
C LYS A 147 10.99 23.79 29.39
N LYS A 148 11.45 24.18 28.19
CA LYS A 148 12.78 23.84 27.69
C LYS A 148 13.92 24.43 28.54
N ARG A 149 13.71 25.56 29.23
CA ARG A 149 14.72 26.18 30.11
C ARG A 149 14.81 25.50 31.47
N THR A 150 13.69 24.97 31.98
CA THR A 150 13.64 24.34 33.31
C THR A 150 14.12 22.88 33.30
N SER A 151 14.18 22.23 32.15
CA SER A 151 14.61 20.82 32.02
C SER A 151 16.12 20.61 31.88
N THR A 152 16.92 21.68 31.78
CA THR A 152 18.38 21.60 31.83
C THR A 152 18.83 21.76 33.28
N PRO A 153 19.43 20.75 33.94
CA PRO A 153 20.03 20.93 35.26
C PRO A 153 21.34 21.69 35.09
N GLY A 154 21.24 23.00 34.87
CA GLY A 154 22.33 23.94 34.78
C GLY A 154 21.87 25.24 35.43
N SER A 155 22.45 25.55 36.58
CA SER A 155 22.14 26.66 37.48
C SER A 155 21.89 28.00 36.77
N TYR A 156 20.71 28.58 36.97
CA TYR A 156 20.51 30.03 36.81
C TYR A 156 20.49 30.66 38.21
N VAL A 157 21.62 31.25 38.60
CA VAL A 157 21.69 32.18 39.73
C VAL A 157 21.05 33.49 39.27
N SER A 158 19.90 33.84 39.84
CA SER A 158 19.28 35.17 39.68
C SER A 158 19.85 36.08 40.76
N ASN A 159 20.76 36.98 40.39
CA ASN A 159 21.15 38.08 41.27
C ASN A 159 20.07 39.18 41.17
N ASN A 160 19.19 39.24 42.18
CA ASN A 160 18.29 40.37 42.33
C ASN A 160 19.09 41.55 42.90
N SER A 161 19.31 42.57 42.07
CA SER A 161 19.85 43.86 42.51
C SER A 161 18.70 44.68 43.09
N THR A 162 18.70 44.81 44.41
CA THR A 162 17.81 45.69 45.18
C THR A 162 18.18 47.14 44.87
N LYS A 163 17.19 47.95 44.52
CA LYS A 163 17.27 49.41 44.62
C LYS A 163 16.10 49.89 45.46
#